data_AF-A0A1G5D8C5-F1
#
_entry.id   AF-A0A1G5D8C5-F1
#
_cell.length_a   1.000
_cell.length_b   1.000
_cell.length_c   1.000
_cell.angle_alpha   90.00
_cell.angle_beta   90.00
_cell.angle_gamma   90.00
#
_symmetry.space_group_name_H-M   'P 1'
#
loop_
_entity.id
_entity.type
_entity.pdbx_description
1 polymer ?
#
loop_
_entity_poly.entity_id
_entity_poly.type
_entity_poly.pdbx_seq_one_letter_code
_entity_poly.pdbx_strand_id
1 'polypeptide(L)'
;MHSLNTGDVLTRVTRYNLMRNGKSLFIDVHELIEGTLIGRFLAVPNLVMILASSEYQGVGDTQDEALEDCLSKIQGLAVEDIFPSQPST
;
A
#
# COMPACT_ATOMS: atom_id res chain seq x y z
N MET A 1 20.44 -10.51 -16.20
CA MET A 1 19.53 -10.22 -17.32
C MET A 1 18.26 -10.99 -17.07
N HIS A 2 17.11 -10.32 -17.03
CA HIS A 2 15.83 -11.00 -16.78
C HIS A 2 15.42 -11.76 -18.06
N SER A 3 14.86 -12.96 -17.91
CA SER A 3 14.27 -13.69 -19.04
C SER A 3 12.87 -13.15 -19.31
N LEU A 4 12.78 -12.04 -20.06
CA LEU A 4 11.52 -11.41 -20.43
C LEU A 4 11.11 -11.77 -21.87
N ASN A 5 9.81 -11.75 -22.15
CA ASN A 5 9.28 -11.90 -23.50
C ASN A 5 9.39 -10.59 -24.28
N THR A 6 9.35 -10.70 -25.60
CA THR A 6 9.27 -9.53 -26.48
C THR A 6 8.01 -8.71 -26.17
N GLY A 7 8.21 -7.46 -25.78
CA GLY A 7 7.13 -6.51 -25.46
C GLY A 7 6.84 -6.35 -23.97
N ASP A 8 7.48 -7.12 -23.10
CA ASP A 8 7.33 -6.96 -21.65
C ASP A 8 7.87 -5.59 -21.19
N VAL A 9 7.19 -5.02 -20.18
CA VAL A 9 7.66 -3.84 -19.46
C VAL A 9 7.84 -4.23 -18.00
N LEU A 10 9.09 -4.18 -17.54
CA LEU A 10 9.44 -4.44 -16.16
C LEU A 10 9.80 -3.14 -15.45
N THR A 11 9.15 -2.88 -14.31
CA THR A 11 9.46 -1.73 -13.46
C THR A 11 9.72 -2.18 -12.03
N ARG A 12 10.62 -1.47 -11.33
CA ARG A 12 10.74 -1.56 -9.86
C ARG A 12 9.79 -0.53 -9.28
N VAL A 13 8.99 -0.92 -8.28
CA VAL A 13 8.06 -0.01 -7.62
C VAL A 13 8.55 0.33 -6.22
N THR A 14 8.64 1.62 -5.91
CA THR A 14 8.78 2.12 -4.54
C THR A 14 7.46 2.76 -4.13
N ARG A 15 6.88 2.32 -3.02
CA ARG A 15 5.61 2.83 -2.50
C ARG A 15 5.86 3.83 -1.39
N TYR A 16 5.23 4.99 -1.50
CA TYR A 16 5.19 6.02 -0.47
C TYR A 16 3.78 6.11 0.11
N ASN A 17 3.63 6.33 1.41
CA ASN A 17 2.37 6.74 2.02
C ASN A 17 2.41 8.25 2.32
N LEU A 18 1.43 8.99 1.83
CA LEU A 18 1.19 10.38 2.15
C LEU A 18 -0.10 10.50 2.95
N MET A 19 -0.03 10.97 4.20
CA MET A 19 -1.21 11.36 4.95
C MET A 19 -1.63 12.79 4.61
N ARG A 20 -2.87 12.98 4.15
CA ARG A 20 -3.46 14.30 3.84
C ARG A 20 -4.91 14.34 4.35
N ASN A 21 -5.21 15.31 5.20
CA ASN A 21 -6.55 15.50 5.80
C ASN A 21 -7.08 14.21 6.47
N GLY A 22 -6.21 13.49 7.18
CA GLY A 22 -6.56 12.22 7.85
C GLY A 22 -6.75 11.02 6.91
N LYS A 23 -6.50 11.18 5.61
CA LYS A 23 -6.59 10.09 4.61
C LYS A 23 -5.20 9.71 4.12
N SER A 24 -4.93 8.41 3.98
CA SER A 24 -3.71 7.93 3.33
C SER A 24 -3.88 7.90 1.82
N LEU A 25 -2.90 8.46 1.11
CA LEU A 25 -2.71 8.35 -0.32
C LEU A 25 -1.40 7.60 -0.56
N PHE A 26 -1.42 6.52 -1.32
CA PHE A 26 -0.18 5.88 -1.73
C PHE A 26 0.30 6.46 -3.05
N ILE A 27 1.62 6.54 -3.21
CA ILE A 27 2.25 6.94 -4.47
C ILE A 27 3.21 5.84 -4.84
N ASP A 28 2.94 5.17 -5.96
CA ASP A 28 3.84 4.18 -6.52
C ASP A 28 4.75 4.86 -7.53
N VAL A 29 6.05 4.86 -7.26
CA VAL A 29 7.06 5.33 -8.19
C VAL A 29 7.62 4.14 -8.91
N HIS A 30 7.29 4.03 -10.19
CA HIS A 30 7.82 3.03 -11.11
C HIS A 30 9.16 3.51 -11.68
N GLU A 31 10.23 2.76 -11.48
CA GLU A 31 11.50 2.88 -12.19
C GLU A 31 11.55 1.85 -13.32
N LEU A 32 11.78 2.29 -14.56
CA LEU A 32 11.93 1.38 -15.70
C LEU A 32 13.19 0.52 -15.56
N ILE A 33 13.00 -0.80 -15.62
CA ILE A 33 14.09 -1.79 -15.67
C ILE A 33 14.26 -2.32 -17.10
N GLU A 34 13.16 -2.63 -17.79
CA GLU A 34 13.17 -3.13 -19.17
C GLU A 34 11.86 -2.77 -19.90
N GLY A 35 11.92 -2.58 -21.23
CA GLY A 35 10.80 -2.14 -22.06
C GLY A 35 10.75 -0.63 -22.28
N THR A 36 9.55 -0.08 -22.50
CA THR A 36 9.35 1.35 -22.75
C THR A 36 8.34 1.94 -21.77
N LEU A 37 8.69 3.07 -21.14
CA LEU A 37 7.84 3.84 -20.25
C LEU A 37 7.91 5.32 -20.65
N ILE A 38 6.91 6.12 -20.25
CA ILE A 38 6.93 7.58 -20.41
C ILE A 38 7.97 8.16 -19.45
N GLY A 39 9.24 8.11 -19.86
CA GLY A 39 10.40 8.48 -19.03
C GLY A 39 10.95 7.33 -18.18
N ARG A 40 12.08 7.58 -17.51
CA ARG A 40 12.75 6.58 -16.65
C ARG A 40 11.96 6.28 -15.37
N PHE A 41 11.25 7.28 -14.86
CA PHE A 41 10.42 7.16 -13.66
C PHE A 41 9.00 7.64 -13.95
N LEU A 42 8.01 6.94 -13.41
CA LEU A 42 6.60 7.31 -13.44
C LEU A 42 6.03 7.23 -12.03
N ALA A 43 5.58 8.36 -11.48
CA ALA A 43 4.87 8.39 -10.20
C ALA A 43 3.36 8.31 -10.44
N VAL A 44 2.71 7.31 -9.86
CA VAL A 44 1.28 7.06 -9.97
C VAL A 44 0.64 7.19 -8.59
N PRO A 45 -0.24 8.18 -8.37
CA PRO A 45 -1.00 8.27 -7.14
C PRO A 45 -2.11 7.21 -7.13
N ASN A 46 -2.10 6.36 -6.12
CA ASN A 46 -3.06 5.30 -5.89
C ASN A 46 -3.82 5.58 -4.58
N LEU A 47 -5.16 5.60 -4.64
CA LEU A 47 -5.96 5.60 -3.41
C LEU A 47 -6.01 4.19 -2.81
N VAL A 48 -5.83 4.07 -1.50
CA VAL A 48 -6.35 2.88 -0.80
C VAL A 48 -7.85 2.94 -0.86
N MET A 49 -8.46 1.86 -1.35
CA MET A 49 -9.92 1.79 -1.38
C MET A 49 -10.51 1.72 0.03
N ILE A 50 -9.91 0.97 0.98
CA ILE A 50 -10.38 0.88 2.37
C ILE A 50 -9.20 0.62 3.33
N LEU A 51 -8.98 1.52 4.31
CA LEU A 51 -8.08 1.28 5.45
C LEU A 51 -8.91 0.77 6.63
N ALA A 52 -8.32 -0.10 7.45
CA ALA A 52 -8.90 -0.42 8.76
C ALA A 52 -8.92 0.84 9.63
N SER A 53 -9.95 0.97 10.46
CA SER A 53 -10.07 2.10 11.37
C SER A 53 -8.85 2.17 12.32
N SER A 54 -8.51 3.38 12.79
CA SER A 54 -7.28 3.61 13.55
C SER A 54 -7.18 2.80 14.85
N GLU A 55 -8.32 2.44 15.45
CA GLU A 55 -8.39 1.57 16.63
C GLU A 55 -7.84 0.15 16.39
N TYR A 56 -7.79 -0.29 15.13
CA TYR A 56 -7.25 -1.59 14.73
C TYR A 56 -5.81 -1.52 14.24
N GLN A 57 -5.20 -0.34 14.22
CA GLN A 57 -3.81 -0.16 13.79
C GLN A 57 -2.85 -0.47 14.93
N GLY A 58 -1.83 -1.27 14.65
CA GLY A 58 -0.74 -1.56 15.58
C GLY A 58 0.33 -0.46 15.62
N VAL A 59 0.92 -0.23 16.78
CA VAL A 59 2.03 0.71 17.01
C VAL A 59 3.14 0.04 17.82
N GLY A 60 4.39 0.43 17.57
CA GLY A 60 5.55 -0.10 18.28
C GLY A 60 6.83 0.61 17.85
N ASP A 61 7.88 0.52 18.66
CA ASP A 61 9.20 1.08 18.36
C ASP A 61 9.99 0.14 17.42
N THR A 62 9.57 -1.13 17.34
CA THR A 62 10.07 -2.11 16.37
C THR A 62 8.97 -2.67 15.48
N GLN A 63 9.36 -3.32 14.38
CA GLN A 63 8.45 -3.99 13.48
C GLN A 63 7.62 -5.08 14.20
N ASP A 64 8.27 -5.87 15.04
CA ASP A 64 7.62 -7.01 15.72
C ASP A 64 6.61 -6.52 16.76
N GLU A 65 6.92 -5.44 17.48
CA GLU A 65 6.00 -4.80 18.42
C GLU A 65 4.75 -4.24 17.71
N ALA A 66 4.93 -3.51 16.61
CA ALA A 66 3.81 -2.95 15.85
C ALA A 66 2.94 -4.06 15.24
N LEU A 67 3.55 -5.18 14.83
CA LEU A 67 2.83 -6.34 14.31
C LEU A 67 2.01 -7.03 15.41
N GLU A 68 2.63 -7.32 16.56
CA GLU A 68 1.96 -7.97 17.69
C GLU A 68 0.79 -7.13 18.21
N ASP A 69 0.99 -5.82 18.35
CA ASP A 69 -0.07 -4.90 18.78
C ASP A 69 -1.24 -4.89 17.78
N CYS A 70 -0.97 -4.86 16.47
CA CYS A 70 -2.00 -4.97 15.43
C CYS A 70 -2.79 -6.28 15.53
N LEU A 71 -2.08 -7.41 15.62
CA LEU A 71 -2.68 -8.75 15.67
C LEU A 71 -3.57 -8.90 16.91
N SER A 72 -3.16 -8.35 18.06
CA SER A 72 -3.95 -8.39 19.29
C SER A 72 -5.28 -7.63 19.18
N LYS A 73 -5.29 -6.50 18.45
CA LYS A 73 -6.47 -5.64 18.27
C LYS A 73 -7.52 -6.21 17.32
N ILE A 74 -7.10 -7.04 16.36
CA ILE A 74 -8.00 -7.65 15.38
C ILE A 74 -8.35 -9.10 15.69
N GLN A 75 -7.77 -9.68 16.74
CA GLN A 75 -7.98 -11.07 17.10
C GLN A 75 -9.46 -11.35 17.40
N GLY A 76 -10.05 -12.27 16.64
CA GLY A 76 -11.44 -12.70 16.82
C GLY A 76 -12.49 -11.78 16.19
N LEU A 77 -12.09 -10.71 15.49
CA LEU A 77 -12.99 -9.86 14.72
C LEU A 77 -13.24 -10.42 13.32
N ALA A 78 -14.44 -10.23 12.77
CA ALA A 78 -14.70 -10.51 11.37
C ALA A 78 -14.08 -9.40 10.50
N VAL A 79 -13.80 -9.70 9.23
CA VAL A 79 -13.21 -8.73 8.30
C VAL A 79 -14.12 -7.50 8.15
N GLU A 80 -15.44 -7.72 8.18
CA GLU A 80 -16.47 -6.69 8.10
C GLU A 80 -16.50 -5.76 9.32
N ASP A 81 -15.96 -6.19 10.46
CA ASP A 81 -15.85 -5.37 11.69
C ASP A 81 -14.61 -4.48 11.70
N ILE A 82 -13.58 -4.87 10.93
CA ILE A 82 -12.26 -4.20 10.88
C ILE A 82 -12.25 -3.09 9.81
N PHE A 83 -12.94 -3.33 8.69
CA PHE A 83 -12.95 -2.44 7.54
C PHE A 83 -14.33 -1.79 7.37
N PRO A 84 -14.42 -0.46 7.16
CA PRO A 84 -15.70 0.20 6.95
C PRO A 84 -16.39 -0.32 5.68
N SER A 85 -17.67 -0.63 5.81
CA SER A 85 -18.56 -1.08 4.73
C SER A 85 -18.79 0.02 3.69
N GLN A 86 -17.89 0.11 2.71
CA GLN A 86 -17.85 1.08 1.61
C GLN A 86 -17.63 2.56 2.00
N PRO A 87 -16.99 3.36 1.12
CA PRO A 87 -16.98 4.80 1.30
C PRO A 87 -18.41 5.32 1.15
N SER A 88 -18.93 6.01 2.16
CA SER A 88 -20.11 6.85 2.02
C SER A 88 -19.87 7.82 0.86
N THR A 89 -20.60 7.63 -0.24
CA THR A 89 -20.72 8.55 -1.38
C THR A 89 -20.98 9.98 -0.95
#